data_AF-A0A2T5JKK8-F1
#
_entry.id   AF-A0A2T5JKK8-F1
#
_cell.length_a   1.000
_cell.length_b   1.000
_cell.length_c   1.000
_cell.angle_alpha   90.00
_cell.angle_beta   90.00
_cell.angle_gamma   90.00
#
_symmetry.space_group_name_H-M   'P 1'
#
loop_
_entity.id
_entity.type
_entity.pdbx_description
1 polymer ?
#
loop_
_entity_poly.entity_id
_entity_poly.type
_entity_poly.pdbx_seq_one_letter_code
_entity_poly.pdbx_strand_id
1 'polypeptide(L)'
;MSNPEIDKEIMSTLENATGVYQQVIDLMMIAIRKNRPDAAKDIDDIVNAGLARLILQADAKGMELYAIDKDKQVIGGCLLAYRRGEESERWVN
;
A
#
# COMPACT_ATOMS: atom_id res chain seq x y z
N MET A 1 -8.97 -21.15 -26.89
CA MET A 1 -8.70 -19.69 -26.97
C MET A 1 -7.30 -19.49 -26.44
N SER A 2 -6.34 -19.17 -27.30
CA SER A 2 -4.97 -18.83 -26.88
C SER A 2 -4.99 -17.44 -26.25
N ASN A 3 -4.44 -17.32 -25.04
CA ASN A 3 -4.25 -16.03 -24.38
C ASN A 3 -3.35 -15.17 -25.29
N PRO A 4 -3.69 -13.91 -25.60
CA PRO A 4 -2.77 -13.06 -26.36
C PRO A 4 -1.44 -12.99 -25.60
N GLU A 5 -0.35 -13.29 -26.30
CA GLU A 5 0.99 -13.22 -25.74
C GLU A 5 1.25 -11.76 -25.37
N ILE A 6 1.35 -11.47 -24.07
CA ILE A 6 1.61 -10.12 -23.58
C ILE A 6 3.03 -9.76 -23.99
N ASP A 7 3.20 -8.59 -24.60
CA ASP A 7 4.49 -8.07 -25.04
C ASP A 7 5.51 -8.09 -23.88
N LYS A 8 6.76 -8.48 -24.19
CA LYS A 8 7.85 -8.54 -23.21
C LYS A 8 8.13 -7.18 -22.56
N GLU A 9 7.97 -6.09 -23.31
CA GLU A 9 8.13 -4.73 -22.78
C GLU A 9 7.02 -4.38 -21.79
N ILE A 10 5.78 -4.83 -22.06
CA ILE A 10 4.67 -4.68 -21.12
C ILE A 10 4.95 -5.46 -19.84
N MET A 11 5.39 -6.71 -19.95
CA MET A 11 5.73 -7.53 -18.77
C MET A 11 6.83 -6.89 -17.93
N SER A 12 7.92 -6.43 -18.56
CA SER A 12 9.01 -5.75 -17.87
C SER A 12 8.53 -4.46 -17.16
N THR A 13 7.63 -3.71 -17.80
CA THR A 13 7.04 -2.51 -17.19
C THR A 13 6.18 -2.85 -15.97
N LEU A 14 5.39 -3.92 -16.03
CA LEU A 14 4.57 -4.39 -14.90
C LEU A 14 5.42 -4.90 -13.73
N GLU A 15 6.53 -5.59 -14.01
CA GLU A 15 7.49 -6.01 -12.98
C GLU A 15 8.12 -4.80 -12.28
N ASN A 16 8.57 -3.80 -13.05
CA ASN A 16 9.09 -2.55 -12.51
C ASN A 16 8.04 -1.82 -11.66
N ALA A 17 6.79 -1.73 -12.15
CA ALA A 17 5.69 -1.12 -11.41
C ALA A 17 5.40 -1.83 -10.09
N THR A 18 5.50 -3.17 -10.06
CA THR A 18 5.34 -3.97 -8.84
C THR A 18 6.45 -3.66 -7.83
N GLY A 19 7.70 -3.50 -8.30
CA GLY A 19 8.80 -3.09 -7.45
C GLY A 19 8.60 -1.69 -6.84
N VAL A 20 8.17 -0.72 -7.65
CA VAL A 20 7.85 0.64 -7.18
C VAL A 20 6.71 0.63 -6.18
N TYR A 21 5.66 -0.16 -6.43
CA TYR A 21 4.53 -0.33 -5.52
C TYR A 21 4.98 -0.79 -4.14
N GLN A 22 5.84 -1.80 -4.07
CA GLN A 22 6.39 -2.30 -2.81
C GLN A 22 7.21 -1.23 -2.08
N GLN A 23 8.07 -0.50 -2.80
CA GLN A 23 8.88 0.57 -2.22
C GLN A 23 8.01 1.67 -1.59
N VAL A 24 6.89 2.03 -2.21
CA VAL A 24 5.97 3.03 -1.63
C VAL A 24 5.32 2.51 -0.35
N ILE A 25 4.89 1.25 -0.32
CA ILE A 25 4.35 0.63 0.90
C ILE A 25 5.39 0.67 2.03
N ASP A 26 6.65 0.31 1.73
CA ASP A 26 7.73 0.30 2.72
C ASP A 26 7.97 1.70 3.29
N LEU A 27 7.98 2.73 2.45
CA LEU A 27 8.13 4.12 2.88
C LEU A 27 6.96 4.58 3.77
N MET A 28 5.73 4.23 3.41
CA MET A 28 4.55 4.54 4.21
C MET A 28 4.58 3.82 5.56
N MET A 29 4.98 2.55 5.59
CA MET A 29 5.17 1.80 6.84
C MET A 29 6.30 2.37 7.70
N ILE A 30 7.40 2.85 7.11
CA ILE A 30 8.44 3.59 7.85
C ILE A 30 7.85 4.85 8.50
N ALA A 31 7.01 5.60 7.78
CA ALA A 31 6.35 6.78 8.34
C ALA A 31 5.39 6.42 9.48
N ILE A 32 4.62 5.34 9.36
CA ILE A 32 3.75 4.85 10.43
C ILE A 32 4.59 4.41 11.64
N ARG A 33 5.66 3.62 11.45
CA ARG A 33 6.55 3.19 12.55
C ARG A 33 7.17 4.37 13.30
N LYS A 34 7.53 5.44 12.59
CA LYS A 34 8.10 6.65 13.19
C LYS A 34 7.09 7.45 14.02
N ASN A 35 5.83 7.54 13.57
CA ASN A 35 4.84 8.44 14.16
C ASN A 35 3.81 7.72 15.08
N ARG A 36 3.57 6.43 14.83
CA ARG A 36 2.56 5.59 15.49
C ARG A 36 3.12 4.16 15.70
N PRO A 37 4.15 3.97 16.55
CA PRO A 37 4.84 2.69 16.70
C PRO A 37 3.94 1.55 17.17
N ASP A 38 2.97 1.82 18.06
CA ASP A 38 2.02 0.80 18.52
C ASP A 38 1.10 0.33 17.40
N ALA A 39 0.55 1.26 16.61
CA ALA A 39 -0.25 0.93 15.43
C ALA A 39 0.57 0.16 14.38
N ALA A 40 1.83 0.54 14.17
CA ALA A 40 2.71 -0.18 13.25
C ALA A 40 2.95 -1.62 13.72
N LYS A 41 3.09 -1.84 15.03
CA LYS A 41 3.22 -3.17 15.61
C LYS A 41 1.98 -4.01 15.34
N ASP A 42 0.79 -3.47 15.60
CA ASP A 42 -0.47 -4.18 15.32
C ASP A 42 -0.61 -4.55 13.84
N ILE A 43 -0.22 -3.64 12.93
CA ILE A 43 -0.20 -3.89 11.48
C ILE A 43 0.81 -5.00 11.12
N ASP A 44 2.04 -4.91 11.64
CA ASP A 44 3.09 -5.90 11.38
C ASP A 44 2.64 -7.28 11.91
N ASP A 45 1.99 -7.35 13.08
CA ASP A 45 1.49 -8.58 13.67
C ASP A 45 0.40 -9.24 12.80
N ILE A 46 -0.60 -8.48 12.32
CA ILE A 46 -1.66 -9.05 11.46
C ILE A 46 -1.16 -9.44 10.06
N VAL A 47 -0.17 -8.72 9.51
CA VAL A 47 0.42 -9.04 8.21
C VAL A 47 1.30 -10.29 8.32
N ASN A 48 2.15 -10.37 9.35
CA ASN A 48 3.02 -11.53 9.58
C ASN A 48 2.23 -12.80 9.94
N ALA A 49 1.08 -12.67 10.59
CA ALA A 49 0.15 -13.76 10.83
C ALA A 49 -0.61 -14.21 9.56
N GLY A 50 -0.44 -13.52 8.42
CA GLY A 50 -1.13 -13.81 7.17
C GLY A 50 -2.62 -13.48 7.20
N LEU A 51 -3.07 -12.67 8.17
CA LEU A 51 -4.46 -12.26 8.31
C LEU A 51 -4.79 -11.06 7.42
N ALA A 52 -3.78 -10.25 7.09
CA ALA A 52 -3.92 -9.08 6.25
C ALA A 52 -2.82 -8.99 5.20
N ARG A 53 -3.10 -8.24 4.12
CA ARG A 53 -2.11 -7.76 3.15
C ARG A 53 -2.24 -6.25 2.99
N LEU A 54 -1.11 -5.59 2.78
CA LEU A 54 -1.07 -4.16 2.52
C LEU A 54 -1.37 -3.89 1.05
N ILE A 55 -2.22 -2.90 0.81
CA ILE A 55 -2.49 -2.40 -0.53
C ILE A 55 -2.34 -0.88 -0.58
N LEU A 56 -1.72 -0.42 -1.65
CA LEU A 56 -1.73 0.97 -2.08
C LEU A 56 -2.87 1.20 -3.07
N GLN A 57 -3.71 2.18 -2.78
CA GLN A 57 -4.64 2.77 -3.74
C GLN A 57 -4.08 4.13 -4.17
N ALA A 58 -3.86 4.30 -5.47
CA ALA A 58 -3.28 5.52 -6.02
C ALA A 58 -4.23 6.17 -7.03
N ASP A 59 -4.26 7.50 -7.03
CA ASP A 59 -4.92 8.32 -8.02
C ASP A 59 -3.99 9.47 -8.47
N ALA A 60 -4.45 10.33 -9.37
CA ALA A 60 -3.66 11.47 -9.86
C ALA A 60 -3.29 12.50 -8.76
N LYS A 61 -3.96 12.45 -7.61
CA LYS A 61 -3.84 13.40 -6.49
C LYS A 61 -3.10 12.82 -5.30
N GLY A 62 -2.83 11.52 -5.25
CA GLY A 62 -2.15 10.93 -4.10
C GLY A 62 -2.23 9.41 -4.02
N MET A 63 -1.88 8.92 -2.83
CA MET A 63 -1.77 7.51 -2.53
C MET A 63 -2.28 7.24 -1.11
N GLU A 64 -2.98 6.13 -0.93
CA GLU A 64 -3.55 5.69 0.35
C GLU A 64 -3.14 4.25 0.61
N LEU A 65 -2.69 3.97 1.83
CA LEU A 65 -2.32 2.65 2.30
C LEU A 65 -3.46 2.05 3.14
N TYR A 66 -3.84 0.82 2.82
CA TYR A 66 -4.83 0.06 3.56
C TYR A 66 -4.29 -1.31 3.93
N ALA A 67 -4.76 -1.86 5.05
CA ALA A 67 -4.70 -3.29 5.32
C ALA A 67 -6.04 -3.91 4.87
N ILE A 68 -5.98 -4.98 4.09
CA ILE A 68 -7.16 -5.75 3.71
C ILE A 68 -7.02 -7.21 4.12
N ASP A 69 -8.13 -7.82 4.53
CA ASP A 69 -8.19 -9.23 4.85
C ASP A 69 -8.25 -10.13 3.60
N LYS A 70 -8.32 -11.44 3.82
CA LYS A 70 -8.48 -12.46 2.77
C LYS A 70 -9.77 -12.30 1.95
N ASP A 71 -10.80 -11.68 2.53
CA ASP A 71 -12.11 -11.41 1.92
C ASP A 71 -12.14 -10.02 1.27
N LYS A 72 -10.96 -9.38 1.16
CA LYS A 72 -10.71 -8.06 0.55
C LYS A 72 -11.45 -6.92 1.25
N GLN A 73 -11.79 -7.09 2.52
CA GLN A 73 -12.37 -6.03 3.35
C GLN A 73 -11.26 -5.21 4.00
N VAL A 74 -11.48 -3.90 4.08
CA VAL A 74 -10.57 -2.99 4.78
C VAL A 74 -10.65 -3.23 6.28
N ILE A 75 -9.50 -3.38 6.92
CA ILE A 75 -9.37 -3.51 8.37
C ILE A 75 -9.04 -2.14 8.96
N GLY A 76 -9.88 -1.62 9.85
CA GLY A 76 -9.61 -0.39 10.62
C GLY A 76 -9.69 0.93 9.84
N GLY A 77 -9.48 0.93 8.52
CA GLY A 77 -9.58 2.11 7.66
C GLY A 77 -8.27 2.42 6.92
N CYS A 78 -8.13 3.67 6.47
CA CYS A 78 -6.91 4.16 5.83
C CYS A 78 -5.78 4.27 6.87
N LEU A 79 -4.68 3.56 6.64
CA LEU A 79 -3.51 3.53 7.52
C LEU A 79 -2.66 4.80 7.38
N LEU A 80 -2.49 5.25 6.14
CA LEU A 80 -1.77 6.48 5.80
C LEU A 80 -2.20 6.99 4.43
N ALA A 81 -2.40 8.30 4.31
CA ALA A 81 -2.65 8.97 3.05
C ALA A 81 -1.55 10.00 2.76
N TYR A 82 -1.07 10.02 1.52
CA TYR A 82 -0.28 11.11 0.95
C TYR A 82 -1.10 11.81 -0.13
N ARG A 83 -1.18 13.14 -0.06
CA ARG A 83 -1.83 13.97 -1.07
C ARG A 83 -0.82 14.94 -1.66
N ARG A 84 -0.76 14.99 -2.99
CA ARG A 84 0.17 15.85 -3.73
C ARG A 84 -0.28 17.31 -3.60
N GLY A 85 0.63 18.17 -3.15
CA GLY A 85 0.38 19.61 -3.07
C GLY A 85 -0.41 20.05 -1.83
N GLU A 86 -0.76 19.13 -0.93
CA GLU A 86 -1.14 19.52 0.44
C GLU A 86 0.14 19.65 1.27
N GLU A 87 0.39 20.83 1.83
CA GLU A 87 1.34 20.96 2.93
C GLU A 87 0.85 20.03 4.06
N SER A 88 1.77 19.18 4.50
CA SER A 88 1.56 18.05 5.39
C SER A 88 0.79 18.39 6.66
N GLU A 89 -0.50 18.09 6.76
CA GLU A 89 -1.19 18.16 8.07
C GLU A 89 -2.52 17.40 8.20
N ARG A 90 -2.71 16.27 7.50
CA ARG A 90 -3.85 15.38 7.80
C ARG A 90 -3.45 13.92 7.97
N TRP A 91 -3.18 13.59 9.23
CA TRP A 91 -3.32 12.22 9.72
C TRP A 91 -4.80 11.93 9.89
N VAL A 92 -5.32 10.87 9.25
CA VAL A 92 -6.69 10.42 9.50
C VAL A 92 -6.71 9.71 10.87
N ASN A 93 -7.74 10.01 11.67
CA ASN A 93 -7.94 9.49 13.02
C ASN A 93 -8.20 7.98 13.01
#